data_AF-A0A939XAK5-F1
#
_entry.id   AF-A0A939XAK5-F1
#
_cell.length_a   1.000
_cell.length_b   1.000
_cell.length_c   1.000
_cell.angle_alpha   90.00
_cell.angle_beta   90.00
_cell.angle_gamma   90.00
#
_symmetry.space_group_name_H-M   'P 1'
#
loop_
_entity.id
_entity.type
_entity.pdbx_description
1 polymer ?
#
loop_
_entity_poly.entity_id
_entity_poly.type
_entity_poly.pdbx_seq_one_letter_code
_entity_poly.pdbx_strand_id
1 'polypeptide(L)'
;MSVKIAICDDDINMQFIVEGLVEKIMERHGLKAEIECFDCGDALCEAYEVGKFDLIFLDIEYKGRNGVQVAKYIRETKDDEYVQIAFVSGASGYAMELFDYRPINFLTKPVSEADVKRVIDKFVRLYSQKIEYFSYKKGSAENRYNLSDIIYFRVPQGRSRSTEKTGMRSSTALSTMCFPRYPISSSSTSINPISSITAIFKS
;
A
#
# COMPACT_ATOMS: atom_id res chain seq x y z
N MET A 1 9.20 6.52 -2.94
CA MET A 1 7.88 6.23 -2.34
C MET A 1 8.11 5.80 -0.90
N SER A 2 7.43 6.41 0.06
CA SER A 2 7.49 6.05 1.49
C SER A 2 6.30 5.17 1.85
N VAL A 3 6.54 4.22 2.76
CA VAL A 3 5.51 3.35 3.34
C VAL A 3 4.96 4.04 4.58
N LYS A 4 3.64 4.22 4.66
CA LYS A 4 2.98 4.83 5.82
C LYS A 4 2.56 3.77 6.83
N ILE A 5 3.05 3.88 8.06
CA ILE A 5 2.82 2.91 9.12
C ILE A 5 2.19 3.61 10.32
N ALA A 6 1.08 3.07 10.83
CA ALA A 6 0.52 3.51 12.10
C ALA A 6 0.85 2.52 13.22
N ILE A 7 1.11 3.03 14.42
CA ILE A 7 1.27 2.22 15.64
C ILE A 7 0.27 2.77 16.66
N CYS A 8 -0.65 1.93 17.14
CA CYS A 8 -1.67 2.32 18.10
C CYS A 8 -1.55 1.47 19.36
N ASP A 9 -1.09 2.06 20.46
CA ASP A 9 -0.90 1.44 21.77
C ASP A 9 -0.92 2.55 22.86
N ASP A 10 -1.65 2.45 23.97
CA ASP A 10 -1.58 3.45 25.07
C ASP A 10 -0.26 3.40 25.85
N ASP A 11 0.48 2.28 25.75
CA ASP A 11 1.78 2.15 26.36
C ASP A 11 2.83 2.79 25.43
N ILE A 12 3.21 4.01 25.78
CA ILE A 12 4.24 4.80 25.09
C ILE A 12 5.56 4.03 24.97
N ASN A 13 5.93 3.20 25.95
CA ASN A 13 7.16 2.40 25.86
C ASN A 13 7.03 1.33 24.78
N MET A 14 5.86 0.69 24.68
CA MET A 14 5.59 -0.28 23.62
C MET A 14 5.57 0.39 22.25
N GLN A 15 4.97 1.58 22.12
CA GLN A 15 5.04 2.36 20.88
C GLN A 15 6.50 2.60 20.46
N PHE A 16 7.33 3.13 21.37
CA PHE A 16 8.73 3.44 21.09
C PHE A 16 9.55 2.20 20.69
N ILE A 17 9.32 1.06 21.38
CA ILE A 17 9.98 -0.21 21.04
C ILE A 17 9.57 -0.67 19.64
N VAL A 18 8.27 -0.69 19.33
CA VAL A 18 7.78 -1.16 18.03
C VAL A 18 8.24 -0.22 16.91
N GLU A 19 8.17 1.09 17.12
CA GLU A 19 8.65 2.11 16.19
C GLU A 19 10.11 1.88 15.82
N GLY A 20 11.01 1.81 16.82
CA GLY A 20 12.44 1.60 16.57
C GLY A 20 12.75 0.26 15.89
N LEU A 21 11.99 -0.80 16.21
CA LEU A 21 12.11 -2.07 15.50
C LEU A 21 11.66 -1.96 14.03
N VAL A 22 10.52 -1.31 13.78
CA VAL A 22 9.98 -1.11 12.43
C VAL A 22 10.95 -0.30 11.58
N GLU A 23 11.47 0.84 12.08
CA GLU A 23 12.45 1.65 11.35
C GLU A 23 13.67 0.83 10.95
N LYS A 24 14.29 0.15 11.93
CA LYS A 24 15.47 -0.71 11.72
C LYS A 24 15.22 -1.82 10.71
N ILE A 25 14.04 -2.45 10.73
CA ILE A 25 13.71 -3.54 9.80
C ILE A 25 13.43 -2.98 8.40
N MET A 26 12.69 -1.88 8.28
CA MET A 26 12.35 -1.24 7.00
C MET A 26 13.59 -0.71 6.28
N GLU A 27 14.54 -0.11 7.01
CA GLU A 27 15.83 0.33 6.46
C GLU A 27 16.62 -0.84 5.86
N ARG A 28 16.63 -2.01 6.51
CA ARG A 28 17.27 -3.22 5.97
C ARG A 28 16.63 -3.72 4.67
N HIS A 29 15.37 -3.40 4.44
CA HIS A 29 14.66 -3.66 3.17
C HIS A 29 14.86 -2.52 2.14
N GLY A 30 15.58 -1.45 2.48
CA GLY A 30 15.79 -0.29 1.61
C GLY A 30 14.52 0.54 1.41
N LEU A 31 13.54 0.44 2.30
CA LEU A 31 12.27 1.16 2.22
C LEU A 31 12.23 2.27 3.27
N LYS A 32 11.85 3.47 2.85
CA LYS A 32 11.57 4.57 3.78
C LYS A 32 10.21 4.35 4.43
N ALA A 33 10.15 4.37 5.76
CA ALA A 33 8.91 4.36 6.52
C ALA A 33 8.59 5.78 7.02
N GLU A 34 7.31 6.14 6.99
CA GLU A 34 6.73 7.28 7.70
C GLU A 34 5.84 6.68 8.80
N ILE A 35 6.27 6.82 10.05
CA ILE A 35 5.59 6.20 11.20
C ILE A 35 4.83 7.27 11.97
N GLU A 36 3.58 6.98 12.30
CA GLU A 36 2.74 7.81 13.16
C GLU A 36 2.23 6.96 14.33
N CYS A 37 2.41 7.46 15.55
CA CYS A 37 2.05 6.78 16.80
C CYS A 37 0.78 7.39 17.40
N PHE A 38 -0.12 6.53 17.90
CA PHE A 38 -1.44 6.90 18.42
C PHE A 38 -1.65 6.23 19.78
N ASP A 39 -2.07 7.03 20.77
CA ASP A 39 -2.39 6.57 22.13
C ASP A 39 -3.81 6.01 22.26
N CYS A 40 -4.67 6.27 21.27
CA CYS A 40 -6.05 5.79 21.26
C CYS A 40 -6.56 5.52 19.84
N GLY A 41 -7.54 4.62 19.75
CA GLY A 41 -8.15 4.25 18.48
C GLY A 41 -8.91 5.38 17.79
N ASP A 42 -9.40 6.37 18.54
CA ASP A 42 -10.14 7.51 17.98
C ASP A 42 -9.21 8.44 17.20
N ALA A 43 -8.04 8.76 17.76
CA ALA A 43 -7.01 9.52 17.07
C ALA A 43 -6.54 8.80 15.79
N LEU A 44 -6.39 7.46 15.85
CA LEU A 44 -6.08 6.66 14.67
C LEU A 44 -7.20 6.75 13.61
N CYS A 45 -8.47 6.63 14.01
CA CYS A 45 -9.59 6.73 13.07
C CYS A 45 -9.66 8.13 12.41
N GLU A 46 -9.45 9.19 13.17
CA GLU A 46 -9.41 10.57 12.65
C GLU A 46 -8.26 10.76 11.66
N ALA A 47 -7.06 10.26 11.97
CA ALA A 47 -5.94 10.29 11.05
C ALA A 47 -6.21 9.47 9.78
N TYR A 48 -6.90 8.34 9.91
CA TYR A 48 -7.31 7.46 8.79
C TYR A 48 -8.31 8.13 7.84
N GLU A 49 -9.10 9.12 8.31
CA GLU A 49 -9.98 9.91 7.45
C GLU A 49 -9.19 10.85 6.52
N VAL A 50 -8.06 11.38 7.01
CA VAL A 50 -7.26 12.37 6.31
C VAL A 50 -6.23 11.69 5.38
N GLY A 51 -5.69 10.55 5.78
CA GLY A 51 -4.64 9.84 5.07
C GLY A 51 -4.81 8.33 5.10
N LYS A 52 -4.16 7.65 4.15
CA LYS A 52 -4.12 6.18 4.12
C LYS A 52 -2.82 5.67 4.73
N PHE A 53 -2.93 4.57 5.47
CA PHE A 53 -1.80 3.78 5.95
C PHE A 53 -1.67 2.49 5.13
N ASP A 54 -0.44 2.01 4.99
CA ASP A 54 -0.15 0.75 4.33
C ASP A 54 -0.14 -0.42 5.33
N LEU A 55 0.34 -0.16 6.55
CA LEU A 55 0.44 -1.11 7.65
C LEU A 55 0.05 -0.45 8.98
N ILE A 56 -0.68 -1.16 9.81
CA ILE A 56 -1.06 -0.71 11.16
C ILE A 56 -0.66 -1.80 12.16
N PHE A 57 0.09 -1.42 13.20
CA PHE A 57 0.23 -2.20 14.42
C PHE A 57 -0.82 -1.70 15.42
N LEU A 58 -1.75 -2.57 15.80
CA LEU A 58 -2.93 -2.18 16.56
C LEU A 58 -3.04 -3.01 17.83
N ASP A 59 -2.94 -2.36 18.98
CA ASP A 59 -3.26 -3.00 20.25
C ASP A 59 -4.78 -3.23 20.37
N ILE A 60 -5.14 -4.36 20.96
CA ILE A 60 -6.53 -4.76 21.18
C ILE A 60 -7.03 -4.23 22.52
N GLU A 61 -6.16 -4.18 23.53
CA GLU A 61 -6.54 -3.99 24.92
C GLU A 61 -6.49 -2.52 25.33
N TYR A 62 -7.59 -1.77 25.13
CA TYR A 62 -7.70 -0.39 25.65
C TYR A 62 -9.01 0.06 26.31
N LYS A 63 -8.86 1.09 27.16
CA LYS A 63 -9.85 1.76 28.03
C LYS A 63 -11.00 2.42 27.25
N GLY A 64 -11.88 1.63 26.64
CA GLY A 64 -13.22 2.10 26.22
C GLY A 64 -13.59 1.90 24.75
N ARG A 65 -12.62 1.65 23.85
CA ARG A 65 -12.86 1.09 22.51
C ARG A 65 -11.87 -0.04 22.26
N ASN A 66 -12.40 -1.16 21.78
CA ASN A 66 -11.62 -2.36 21.50
C ASN A 66 -10.85 -2.16 20.18
N GLY A 67 -9.58 -2.55 20.07
CA GLY A 67 -8.86 -2.53 18.77
C GLY A 67 -9.62 -3.27 17.67
N VAL A 68 -10.48 -4.23 18.05
CA VAL A 68 -11.49 -4.84 17.17
C VAL A 68 -12.39 -3.81 16.48
N GLN A 69 -12.87 -2.78 17.19
CA GLN A 69 -13.76 -1.75 16.62
C GLN A 69 -13.04 -0.88 15.57
N VAL A 70 -11.77 -0.58 15.79
CA VAL A 70 -10.95 0.15 14.80
C VAL A 70 -10.79 -0.68 13.54
N ALA A 71 -10.46 -1.96 13.68
CA ALA A 71 -10.36 -2.86 12.54
C ALA A 71 -11.70 -3.03 11.81
N LYS A 72 -12.80 -3.14 12.56
CA LYS A 72 -14.16 -3.16 12.02
C LYS A 72 -14.47 -1.90 11.22
N TYR A 73 -14.15 -0.73 11.76
CA TYR A 73 -14.33 0.54 11.06
C TYR A 73 -13.52 0.59 9.75
N ILE A 74 -12.27 0.14 9.76
CA ILE A 74 -11.43 0.10 8.55
C ILE A 74 -12.00 -0.87 7.49
N ARG A 75 -12.43 -2.06 7.88
CA ARG A 75 -12.90 -3.08 6.94
C ARG A 75 -14.33 -2.84 6.48
N GLU A 76 -15.25 -2.55 7.39
CA GLU A 76 -16.69 -2.46 7.08
C GLU A 76 -17.13 -1.04 6.72
N THR A 77 -16.60 -0.02 7.40
CA THR A 77 -17.03 1.38 7.16
C THR A 77 -16.21 2.03 6.05
N LYS A 78 -14.89 1.76 5.99
CA LYS A 78 -14.00 2.30 4.96
C LYS A 78 -13.84 1.42 3.73
N ASP A 79 -14.32 0.17 3.79
CA ASP A 79 -14.17 -0.82 2.72
C ASP A 79 -12.71 -0.91 2.24
N ASP A 80 -11.76 -0.75 3.17
CA ASP A 80 -10.34 -0.77 2.85
C ASP A 80 -9.77 -2.14 3.19
N GLU A 81 -9.73 -3.02 2.20
CA GLU A 81 -9.11 -4.35 2.27
C GLU A 81 -7.59 -4.31 2.02
N TYR A 82 -7.07 -3.14 1.67
CA TYR A 82 -5.72 -2.99 1.17
C TYR A 82 -4.71 -2.73 2.29
N VAL A 83 -5.09 -1.94 3.30
CA VAL A 83 -4.26 -1.72 4.49
C VAL A 83 -4.04 -3.03 5.23
N GLN A 84 -2.80 -3.28 5.64
CA GLN A 84 -2.43 -4.45 6.43
C GLN A 84 -2.56 -4.12 7.91
N ILE A 85 -3.17 -5.02 8.69
CA ILE A 85 -3.36 -4.83 10.14
C ILE A 85 -2.65 -5.96 10.87
N ALA A 86 -1.67 -5.64 11.72
CA ALA A 86 -1.04 -6.55 12.65
C ALA A 86 -1.56 -6.25 14.05
N PHE A 87 -2.31 -7.18 14.64
CA PHE A 87 -2.79 -7.00 16.00
C PHE A 87 -1.69 -7.31 17.00
N VAL A 88 -1.67 -6.56 18.09
CA VAL A 88 -0.81 -6.76 19.26
C VAL A 88 -1.72 -6.94 20.47
N SER A 89 -1.47 -7.91 21.34
CA SER A 89 -2.29 -8.10 22.55
C SER A 89 -1.56 -8.92 23.61
N GLY A 90 -1.87 -8.71 24.88
CA GLY A 90 -1.40 -9.55 25.98
C GLY A 90 -2.13 -10.89 26.08
N ALA A 91 -3.36 -10.97 25.59
CA ALA A 91 -4.21 -12.16 25.66
C ALA A 91 -4.36 -12.87 24.31
N SER A 92 -4.03 -14.17 24.27
CA SER A 92 -4.16 -14.99 23.06
C SER A 92 -5.61 -15.33 22.66
N GLY A 93 -6.60 -15.04 23.51
CA GLY A 93 -7.99 -15.44 23.31
C GLY A 93 -8.71 -14.73 22.16
N TYR A 94 -8.24 -13.54 21.75
CA TYR A 94 -8.91 -12.72 20.74
C TYR A 94 -8.67 -13.17 19.30
N ALA A 95 -7.67 -14.02 19.04
CA ALA A 95 -7.23 -14.32 17.68
C ALA A 95 -8.35 -14.83 16.75
N MET A 96 -9.33 -15.58 17.27
CA MET A 96 -10.45 -16.08 16.49
C MET A 96 -11.42 -14.98 16.07
N GLU A 97 -11.73 -14.03 16.96
CA GLU A 97 -12.62 -12.89 16.66
C GLU A 97 -12.00 -11.96 15.61
N LEU A 98 -10.67 -11.84 15.61
CA LEU A 98 -9.96 -10.96 14.69
C LEU A 98 -9.88 -11.50 13.27
N PHE A 99 -10.13 -12.79 13.07
CA PHE A 99 -9.96 -13.45 11.78
C PHE A 99 -10.82 -12.81 10.68
N ASP A 100 -12.02 -12.37 11.04
CA ASP A 100 -12.96 -11.71 10.12
C ASP A 100 -12.39 -10.41 9.52
N TYR A 101 -11.47 -9.74 10.23
CA TYR A 101 -10.82 -8.50 9.78
C TYR A 101 -9.52 -8.72 9.02
N ARG A 102 -9.18 -9.99 8.73
CA ARG A 102 -8.06 -10.42 7.88
C ARG A 102 -6.72 -9.78 8.28
N PRO A 103 -6.24 -10.03 9.51
CA PRO A 103 -4.96 -9.51 9.93
C PRO A 103 -3.81 -10.12 9.13
N ILE A 104 -2.77 -9.33 8.92
CA ILE A 104 -1.51 -9.84 8.36
C ILE A 104 -0.83 -10.78 9.36
N ASN A 105 -0.95 -10.48 10.66
CA ASN A 105 -0.47 -11.31 11.75
C ASN A 105 -1.11 -10.92 13.10
N PHE A 106 -0.93 -11.77 14.10
CA PHE A 106 -1.27 -11.52 15.50
C PHE A 106 0.00 -11.69 16.36
N LEU A 107 0.33 -10.68 17.15
CA LEU A 107 1.51 -10.63 18.01
C LEU A 107 1.08 -10.66 19.48
N THR A 108 1.65 -11.59 20.24
CA THR A 108 1.46 -11.63 21.70
C THR A 108 2.50 -10.77 22.40
N LYS A 109 2.09 -9.91 23.33
CA LYS A 109 3.01 -9.15 24.19
C LYS A 109 3.74 -10.12 25.15
N PRO A 110 5.05 -9.92 25.44
CA PRO A 110 5.92 -8.87 24.91
C PRO A 110 6.35 -9.12 23.45
N VAL A 111 6.40 -8.06 22.65
CA VAL A 111 6.74 -8.13 21.22
C VAL A 111 8.27 -8.20 21.04
N SER A 112 8.76 -9.20 20.29
CA SER A 112 10.18 -9.34 19.97
C SER A 112 10.57 -8.77 18.59
N GLU A 113 11.86 -8.52 18.34
CA GLU A 113 12.35 -8.14 17.00
C GLU A 113 11.97 -9.18 15.94
N ALA A 114 11.96 -10.47 16.30
CA ALA A 114 11.57 -11.54 15.38
C ALA A 114 10.09 -11.46 15.00
N ASP A 115 9.22 -11.03 15.91
CA ASP A 115 7.79 -10.86 15.67
C ASP A 115 7.52 -9.74 14.68
N VAL A 116 8.09 -8.55 14.94
CA VAL A 116 7.99 -7.39 14.05
C VAL A 116 8.60 -7.72 12.68
N LYS A 117 9.76 -8.39 12.65
CA LYS A 117 10.40 -8.82 11.41
C LYS A 117 9.51 -9.71 10.57
N ARG A 118 8.82 -10.69 11.17
CA ARG A 118 7.87 -11.55 10.44
C ARG A 118 6.72 -10.76 9.81
N VAL A 119 6.20 -9.76 10.53
CA VAL A 119 5.15 -8.87 10.00
C VAL A 119 5.67 -8.06 8.83
N ILE A 120 6.81 -7.38 9.00
CA ILE A 120 7.39 -6.52 7.96
C ILE A 120 7.81 -7.33 6.74
N ASP A 121 8.47 -8.48 6.90
CA ASP A 121 8.85 -9.33 5.76
C ASP A 121 7.62 -9.79 4.95
N LYS A 122 6.53 -10.16 5.65
CA LYS A 122 5.26 -10.52 4.99
C LYS A 122 4.64 -9.31 4.31
N PHE A 123 4.64 -8.16 4.96
CA PHE A 123 4.13 -6.90 4.42
C PHE A 123 4.88 -6.50 3.16
N VAL A 124 6.21 -6.44 3.19
CA VAL A 124 7.05 -6.07 2.04
C VAL A 124 6.77 -6.98 0.85
N ARG A 125 6.67 -8.30 1.06
CA ARG A 125 6.34 -9.23 -0.01
C ARG A 125 4.99 -8.93 -0.67
N LEU A 126 3.96 -8.61 0.12
CA LEU A 126 2.63 -8.25 -0.38
C LEU A 126 2.63 -6.86 -1.04
N TYR A 127 3.37 -5.92 -0.45
CA TYR A 127 3.49 -4.55 -0.91
C TYR A 127 4.17 -4.49 -2.29
N SER A 128 5.24 -5.27 -2.50
CA SER A 128 5.90 -5.38 -3.81
C SER A 128 5.02 -5.99 -4.90
N GLN A 129 4.07 -6.87 -4.55
CA GLN A 129 3.12 -7.45 -5.50
C GLN A 129 2.04 -6.46 -5.94
N LYS A 130 1.77 -5.43 -5.12
CA LYS A 130 0.82 -4.35 -5.41
C LYS A 130 1.38 -3.28 -6.35
N ILE A 131 2.69 -3.23 -6.54
CA ILE A 131 3.29 -2.25 -7.42
C ILE A 131 2.96 -2.67 -8.85
N GLU A 132 1.96 -2.02 -9.43
CA GLU A 132 1.66 -2.17 -10.84
C GLU A 132 2.76 -1.45 -11.64
N TYR A 133 3.30 -2.10 -12.67
CA TYR A 133 4.34 -1.53 -13.51
C TYR A 133 3.85 -1.33 -14.93
N PHE A 134 4.26 -0.23 -15.53
CA PHE A 134 4.27 -0.07 -16.97
C PHE A 134 5.62 -0.56 -17.52
N SER A 135 5.59 -1.51 -18.45
CA SER A 135 6.78 -2.02 -19.12
C SER A 135 6.68 -1.87 -20.64
N TYR A 136 7.77 -1.44 -21.29
CA TYR A 136 7.87 -1.43 -22.74
C TYR A 136 9.28 -1.82 -23.21
N LYS A 137 9.37 -2.36 -24.44
CA LYS A 137 10.66 -2.70 -25.07
C LYS A 137 11.12 -1.58 -26.00
N LYS A 138 12.40 -1.25 -25.95
CA LYS A 138 13.08 -0.37 -26.90
C LYS A 138 14.36 -1.06 -27.39
N GLY A 139 14.29 -1.65 -28.59
CA GLY A 139 15.33 -2.57 -29.06
C GLY A 139 15.35 -3.86 -28.23
N SER A 140 16.54 -4.29 -27.79
CA SER A 140 16.72 -5.43 -26.88
C SER A 140 16.53 -5.10 -25.40
N ALA A 141 16.43 -3.81 -25.04
CA ALA A 141 16.27 -3.36 -23.66
C ALA A 141 14.79 -3.32 -23.25
N GLU A 142 14.49 -3.89 -22.09
CA GLU A 142 13.20 -3.77 -21.41
C GLU A 142 13.25 -2.63 -20.40
N ASN A 143 12.30 -1.70 -20.50
CA ASN A 143 12.18 -0.56 -19.60
C ASN A 143 10.93 -0.73 -18.76
N ARG A 144 11.05 -0.52 -17.44
CA ARG A 144 9.98 -0.76 -16.47
C ARG A 144 9.86 0.43 -15.51
N TYR A 145 8.64 0.88 -15.28
CA TYR A 145 8.30 2.05 -14.45
C TYR A 145 7.12 1.72 -13.53
N ASN A 146 7.12 2.22 -12.30
CA ASN A 146 5.94 2.08 -11.44
C ASN A 146 4.79 2.91 -12.00
N LEU A 147 3.58 2.35 -12.08
CA LEU A 147 2.41 3.09 -12.56
C LEU A 147 2.06 4.28 -11.65
N SER A 148 2.35 4.20 -10.35
CA SER A 148 2.18 5.30 -9.39
C SER A 148 3.03 6.55 -9.70
N ASP A 149 4.15 6.34 -10.40
CA ASP A 149 5.11 7.40 -10.75
C ASP A 149 4.75 8.07 -12.08
N ILE A 150 3.85 7.46 -12.87
CA ILE A 150 3.42 7.96 -14.17
C ILE A 150 2.17 8.80 -13.98
N ILE A 151 2.28 10.10 -14.29
CA ILE A 151 1.12 11.01 -14.22
C ILE A 151 0.23 10.80 -15.45
N TYR A 152 0.84 10.77 -16.63
CA TYR A 152 0.16 10.50 -17.91
C TYR A 152 1.19 10.15 -19.00
N PHE A 153 0.69 9.60 -20.11
CA PHE A 153 1.47 9.37 -21.32
C PHE A 153 1.20 10.48 -22.35
N ARG A 154 2.26 11.02 -22.96
CA ARG A 154 2.16 11.98 -24.06
C ARG A 154 2.62 11.35 -25.37
N VAL A 155 1.80 11.49 -26.41
CA VAL A 155 2.20 11.22 -27.80
C VAL A 155 2.65 12.55 -28.44
N PRO A 156 3.90 12.70 -28.89
CA PRO A 156 4.33 13.87 -29.63
C PRO A 156 3.59 13.91 -30.96
N GLN A 157 2.76 14.94 -31.16
CA GLN A 157 2.20 15.20 -32.47
C GLN A 157 3.29 15.83 -33.37
N GLY A 158 3.51 15.25 -34.55
CA GLY A 158 4.07 16.01 -35.66
C GLY A 158 3.20 17.22 -35.95
N ARG A 159 3.82 18.35 -36.34
CA ARG A 159 3.20 19.65 -36.61
C ARG A 159 1.75 19.54 -37.13
N SER A 160 0.85 20.21 -36.39
CA SER A 160 -0.50 20.62 -36.80
C SER A 160 -1.65 19.61 -36.59
N ARG A 161 -2.16 19.49 -35.35
CA ARG A 161 -3.61 19.56 -35.01
C ARG A 161 -3.86 19.31 -33.52
N SER A 162 -3.95 20.40 -32.76
CA SER A 162 -4.37 20.41 -31.36
C SER A 162 -5.69 19.67 -31.15
N THR A 163 -5.63 18.56 -30.43
CA THR A 163 -6.77 18.04 -29.66
C THR A 163 -6.25 17.69 -28.27
N GLU A 164 -6.54 18.56 -27.31
CA GLU A 164 -6.44 18.23 -25.89
C GLU A 164 -7.62 17.34 -25.52
N LYS A 165 -7.31 16.10 -25.12
CA LYS A 165 -8.07 15.16 -24.28
C LYS A 165 -7.24 13.86 -24.32
N THR A 166 -6.88 13.24 -23.20
CA THR A 166 -7.79 12.66 -22.21
C THR A 166 -7.02 12.46 -20.90
N GLY A 167 -7.57 12.90 -19.78
CA GLY A 167 -7.11 12.47 -18.46
C GLY A 167 -7.57 11.03 -18.23
N MET A 168 -6.63 10.11 -17.98
CA MET A 168 -6.93 8.74 -17.58
C MET A 168 -6.70 8.62 -16.08
N ARG A 169 -7.78 8.48 -15.32
CA ARG A 169 -7.71 7.93 -13.96
C ARG A 169 -7.70 6.41 -14.04
N SER A 170 -6.96 5.83 -13.11
CA SER A 170 -6.56 4.44 -12.99
C SER A 170 -7.67 3.40 -13.21
N SER A 171 -7.22 2.24 -13.70
CA SER A 171 -7.87 0.92 -13.82
C SER A 171 -8.84 0.61 -14.97
N THR A 172 -9.59 1.56 -15.56
CA THR A 172 -10.67 1.16 -16.52
C THR A 172 -10.38 1.40 -18.01
N ALA A 173 -9.29 2.05 -18.39
CA ALA A 173 -9.19 2.61 -19.76
C ALA A 173 -8.08 2.04 -20.66
N LEU A 174 -7.47 0.90 -20.36
CA LEU A 174 -6.59 0.25 -21.35
C LEU A 174 -7.37 -0.40 -22.51
N SER A 175 -8.69 -0.56 -22.40
CA SER A 175 -9.55 -1.08 -23.47
C SER A 175 -9.89 -0.05 -24.57
N THR A 176 -9.64 1.24 -24.36
CA THR A 176 -10.10 2.29 -25.29
C THR A 176 -9.03 2.79 -26.25
N MET A 177 -7.79 2.30 -26.16
CA MET A 177 -6.85 2.38 -27.28
C MET A 177 -7.18 1.28 -28.30
N CYS A 178 -8.35 1.39 -28.92
CA CYS A 178 -8.67 0.70 -30.16
C CYS A 178 -7.72 1.20 -31.25
N PHE A 179 -6.54 0.59 -31.37
CA PHE A 179 -6.05 0.24 -32.69
C PHE A 179 -6.99 -0.83 -33.27
N PRO A 180 -7.25 -0.84 -34.59
CA PRO A 180 -8.32 -1.63 -35.17
C PRO A 180 -8.14 -3.14 -34.90
N ARG A 181 -9.13 -3.70 -34.19
CA ARG A 181 -9.55 -5.11 -34.10
C ARG A 181 -8.48 -6.17 -33.73
N TYR A 182 -8.24 -6.38 -32.43
CA TYR A 182 -8.01 -7.72 -31.87
C TYR A 182 -8.47 -7.76 -30.39
N PRO A 183 -9.26 -8.75 -29.95
CA PRO A 183 -9.60 -8.92 -28.54
C PRO A 183 -8.38 -9.46 -27.77
N ILE A 184 -8.07 -8.89 -26.60
CA ILE A 184 -6.94 -9.35 -25.77
C ILE A 184 -7.44 -9.80 -24.41
N SER A 185 -7.21 -11.08 -24.10
CA SER A 185 -7.34 -11.73 -22.80
C SER A 185 -6.15 -11.45 -21.89
N SER A 186 -6.36 -11.59 -20.58
CA SER A 186 -5.40 -11.42 -19.49
C SER A 186 -4.13 -12.28 -19.62
N SER A 187 -3.10 -11.74 -20.27
CA SER A 187 -1.71 -12.22 -20.17
C SER A 187 -0.79 -11.18 -20.78
N SER A 188 0.13 -10.63 -19.98
CA SER A 188 1.36 -9.90 -20.37
C SER A 188 1.41 -9.42 -21.84
N THR A 189 0.77 -8.29 -22.14
CA THR A 189 0.77 -7.75 -23.50
C THR A 189 2.00 -6.88 -23.70
N SER A 190 3.00 -7.38 -24.45
CA SER A 190 4.09 -6.53 -24.93
C SER A 190 3.57 -5.63 -26.05
N ILE A 191 3.45 -4.33 -25.79
CA ILE A 191 3.06 -3.35 -26.81
C ILE A 191 4.34 -2.83 -27.48
N ASN A 192 4.48 -3.02 -28.79
CA ASN A 192 5.53 -2.37 -29.58
C ASN A 192 5.13 -0.90 -29.80
N PRO A 193 5.87 0.08 -29.26
CA PRO A 193 5.48 1.47 -29.40
C PRO A 193 5.71 1.96 -30.84
N ILE A 194 4.69 2.60 -31.41
CA ILE A 194 4.89 3.59 -32.48
C ILE A 194 5.86 4.64 -31.94
N SER A 195 6.80 5.06 -32.77
CA SER A 195 8.14 5.60 -32.49
C SER A 195 8.31 6.78 -31.52
N SER A 196 7.27 7.28 -30.86
CA SER A 196 7.41 8.39 -29.92
C SER A 196 6.27 8.37 -28.89
N ILE A 197 6.44 7.68 -27.76
CA ILE A 197 5.60 7.88 -26.56
C ILE A 197 6.54 8.33 -25.45
N THR A 198 6.24 9.47 -24.82
CA THR A 198 7.03 10.01 -23.71
C THR A 198 6.19 9.94 -22.44
N ALA A 199 6.68 9.21 -21.44
CA ALA A 199 6.10 9.22 -20.09
C ALA A 199 6.61 10.46 -19.33
N ILE A 200 5.71 11.12 -18.59
CA ILE A 200 6.06 12.25 -17.72
C ILE A 200 5.83 11.81 -16.27
N PHE A 201 6.87 11.98 -15.45
CA PHE A 201 6.95 11.51 -14.07
C PHE A 201 6.65 12.64 -13.08
N LYS A 202 6.25 12.27 -11.85
CA LYS A 202 6.24 13.23 -10.72
C LYS A 202 7.67 13.69 -10.42
N SER A 203 7.84 15.00 -10.25
CA SER A 203 9.09 15.65 -9.83
C SER A 203 9.45 15.32 -8.39
#